data_AF-W2WW93-F1
#
_entry.id   AF-W2WW93-F1
#
_cell.length_a   1.000
_cell.length_b   1.000
_cell.length_c   1.000
_cell.angle_alpha   90.00
_cell.angle_beta   90.00
_cell.angle_gamma   90.00
#
_symmetry.space_group_name_H-M   'P 1'
#
loop_
_entity.id
_entity.type
_entity.pdbx_description
1 polymer ?
#
loop_
_entity_poly.entity_id
_entity_poly.type
_entity_poly.pdbx_seq_one_letter_code
_entity_poly.pdbx_strand_id
1 'polypeptide(L)'
;ALKVHYMVGDAEEAQYNAIQSTLGSDNVLEILICYYHVVANVMKRTKIMEPYFANKVVSDIYDMHFSRSAHECATLARARVAE
;
A
#
# COMPACT_ATOMS: atom_id res chain seq x y z
N ALA A 1 -18.65 -23.58 4.13
CA ALA A 1 -17.23 -23.20 4.32
C ALA A 1 -17.13 -21.69 4.24
N LEU A 2 -16.29 -21.07 5.08
CA LEU A 2 -15.99 -19.64 5.00
C LEU A 2 -15.20 -19.38 3.72
N LYS A 3 -15.66 -18.44 2.89
CA LYS A 3 -14.92 -17.98 1.71
C LYS A 3 -14.27 -16.64 1.99
N VAL A 4 -12.96 -16.58 1.88
CA VAL A 4 -12.15 -15.38 2.08
C VAL A 4 -11.53 -15.02 0.76
N HIS A 5 -11.92 -13.87 0.20
CA HIS A 5 -11.42 -13.39 -1.09
C HIS A 5 -10.23 -12.45 -0.94
N TYR A 6 -10.25 -11.62 0.11
CA TYR A 6 -9.25 -10.59 0.34
C TYR A 6 -8.77 -10.63 1.78
N MET A 7 -7.46 -10.48 1.97
CA MET A 7 -6.85 -10.21 3.26
C MET A 7 -6.02 -8.94 3.14
N VAL A 8 -6.13 -8.05 4.12
CA VAL A 8 -5.38 -6.80 4.15
C VAL A 8 -4.47 -6.82 5.39
N GLY A 9 -3.16 -6.82 5.17
CA GLY A 9 -2.15 -7.05 6.22
C GLY A 9 -0.96 -6.10 6.13
N ASP A 10 0.04 -6.33 6.98
CA ASP A 10 1.35 -5.70 6.75
C ASP A 10 2.09 -6.42 5.61
N ALA A 11 3.08 -5.77 5.02
CA ALA A 11 3.93 -6.35 3.98
C ALA A 11 5.00 -7.27 4.62
N GLU A 12 4.57 -8.22 5.45
CA GLU A 12 5.43 -9.13 6.21
C GLU A 12 5.27 -10.57 5.69
N GLU A 13 6.40 -11.21 5.38
CA GLU A 13 6.44 -12.57 4.83
C GLU A 13 5.83 -13.61 5.79
N ALA A 14 6.03 -13.44 7.09
CA ALA A 14 5.44 -14.32 8.10
C ALA A 14 3.91 -14.28 8.07
N GLN A 15 3.32 -13.10 7.89
CA GLN A 15 1.87 -12.95 7.75
C GLN A 15 1.39 -13.62 6.46
N TYR A 16 2.05 -13.34 5.33
CA TYR A 16 1.74 -13.98 4.05
C TYR A 16 1.72 -15.51 4.14
N ASN A 17 2.77 -16.10 4.72
CA ASN A 17 2.90 -17.55 4.86
C ASN A 17 1.84 -18.16 5.79
N ALA A 18 1.56 -17.52 6.93
CA ALA A 18 0.54 -17.98 7.87
C ALA A 18 -0.87 -17.96 7.24
N ILE A 19 -1.18 -16.92 6.48
CA ILE A 19 -2.46 -16.77 5.78
C ILE A 19 -2.59 -17.79 4.67
N GLN A 20 -1.57 -17.94 3.82
CA GLN A 20 -1.59 -18.87 2.70
C GLN A 20 -1.74 -20.33 3.17
N SER A 21 -1.05 -20.71 4.25
CA SER A 21 -1.14 -22.05 4.83
C SER A 21 -2.47 -22.35 5.51
N THR A 22 -3.15 -21.33 6.05
CA THR A 22 -4.42 -21.51 6.78
C THR A 22 -5.64 -21.40 5.87
N LEU A 23 -5.62 -20.50 4.89
CA LEU A 23 -6.80 -20.13 4.09
C LEU A 23 -6.64 -20.39 2.60
N GLY A 24 -5.41 -20.58 2.11
CA GLY A 24 -5.11 -20.60 0.67
C GLY A 24 -5.48 -21.89 -0.06
N SER A 25 -5.68 -23.02 0.63
CA SER A 25 -6.08 -24.29 -0.02
C SER A 25 -7.51 -24.26 -0.53
N ASP A 26 -8.38 -23.52 0.17
CA ASP A 26 -9.83 -23.54 -0.05
C ASP A 26 -10.35 -22.25 -0.69
N ASN A 27 -9.46 -21.27 -0.91
CA ASN A 27 -9.82 -19.93 -1.38
C ASN A 27 -8.87 -19.44 -2.47
N VAL A 28 -9.41 -18.71 -3.44
CA VAL A 28 -8.61 -17.79 -4.28
C VAL A 28 -8.42 -16.52 -3.48
N LEU A 29 -7.36 -16.50 -2.68
CA LEU A 29 -7.08 -15.44 -1.73
C LEU A 29 -6.13 -14.41 -2.33
N GLU A 30 -6.55 -13.15 -2.34
CA GLU A 30 -5.69 -12.02 -2.68
C GLU A 30 -5.24 -11.32 -1.40
N ILE A 31 -3.92 -11.26 -1.19
CA ILE A 31 -3.30 -10.60 -0.04
C ILE A 31 -2.87 -9.20 -0.46
N LEU A 32 -3.47 -8.20 0.17
CA LEU A 32 -3.27 -6.79 -0.07
C LEU A 32 -2.53 -6.15 1.11
N ILE A 33 -1.84 -5.05 0.83
CA ILE A 33 -1.15 -4.28 1.89
C ILE A 33 -2.13 -3.25 2.46
N CYS A 34 -2.20 -3.18 3.78
CA CYS A 34 -3.02 -2.21 4.48
C CYS A 34 -2.52 -0.78 4.27
N TYR A 35 -3.39 0.08 3.74
CA TYR A 35 -3.08 1.50 3.55
C TYR A 35 -2.61 2.18 4.85
N TYR A 36 -3.24 1.90 5.99
CA TYR A 36 -2.84 2.49 7.26
C TYR A 36 -1.42 2.06 7.69
N HIS A 37 -1.03 0.81 7.43
CA HIS A 37 0.34 0.36 7.67
C HIS A 37 1.34 1.06 6.74
N VAL A 38 0.97 1.25 5.47
CA VAL A 38 1.78 2.03 4.52
C VAL A 38 1.98 3.46 5.04
N VAL A 39 0.90 4.17 5.40
CA VAL A 39 0.99 5.54 5.92
C VAL A 39 1.82 5.60 7.21
N ALA A 40 1.61 4.68 8.15
CA ALA A 40 2.39 4.63 9.38
C ALA A 40 3.90 4.45 9.11
N ASN A 41 4.25 3.56 8.18
CA ASN A 41 5.64 3.32 7.78
C ASN A 41 6.24 4.51 7.02
N VAL A 42 5.48 5.14 6.13
CA VAL A 42 5.88 6.35 5.41
C VAL A 42 6.15 7.47 6.40
N MET A 43 5.20 7.78 7.28
CA MET A 43 5.35 8.83 8.30
C MET A 43 6.51 8.56 9.25
N LYS A 44 6.80 7.30 9.58
CA LYS A 44 7.97 6.95 10.39
C LYS A 44 9.28 7.27 9.65
N ARG A 45 9.37 6.96 8.36
CA ARG A 45 10.58 7.16 7.54
C ARG A 45 10.80 8.62 7.15
N THR A 46 9.72 9.38 6.93
CA THR A 46 9.82 10.80 6.53
C THR A 46 10.23 11.73 7.68
N LYS A 47 10.18 11.29 8.94
CA LYS A 47 10.64 12.07 10.11
C LYS A 47 12.09 12.54 10.05
N ILE A 48 12.95 11.79 9.36
CA ILE A 48 14.38 12.12 9.23
C ILE A 48 14.71 12.83 7.91
N MET A 49 13.71 13.05 7.06
CA MET A 49 13.87 13.69 5.76
C MET A 49 13.78 15.20 5.89
N GLU A 50 14.37 15.91 4.93
CA GLU A 50 14.12 17.35 4.79
C GLU A 50 12.63 17.58 4.47
N PRO A 51 11.99 18.62 5.06
CA PRO A 51 10.54 18.84 4.99
C PRO A 51 9.93 18.82 3.58
N TYR A 52 10.59 19.41 2.58
CA TYR A 52 10.07 19.41 1.22
C TYR A 52 9.97 17.97 0.66
N PHE A 53 11.01 17.16 0.80
CA PHE A 53 10.97 15.77 0.36
C PHE A 53 10.00 14.91 1.17
N ALA A 54 9.89 15.14 2.48
CA ALA A 54 8.93 14.46 3.34
C ALA A 54 7.48 14.70 2.87
N ASN A 55 7.13 15.96 2.63
CA ASN A 55 5.80 16.35 2.14
C ASN A 55 5.51 15.77 0.75
N LYS A 56 6.50 15.75 -0.14
CA LYS A 56 6.36 15.16 -1.48
C LYS A 56 6.00 13.67 -1.40
N VAL A 57 6.77 12.89 -0.64
CA VAL A 57 6.50 11.45 -0.47
C VAL A 57 5.13 11.19 0.12
N VAL A 58 4.73 11.95 1.14
CA VAL A 58 3.40 11.80 1.77
C VAL A 58 2.29 12.11 0.77
N SER A 59 2.43 13.19 -0.01
CA SER A 59 1.47 13.57 -1.05
C SER A 59 1.34 12.49 -2.13
N ASP A 60 2.46 11.93 -2.60
CA ASP A 60 2.46 10.89 -3.64
C ASP A 60 1.74 9.61 -3.16
N ILE A 61 1.86 9.26 -1.87
CA ILE A 61 1.15 8.14 -1.26
C ILE A 61 -0.36 8.39 -1.18
N TYR A 62 -0.78 9.62 -0.86
CA TYR A 62 -2.19 10.00 -0.90
C TYR A 62 -2.77 9.94 -2.31
N ASP A 63 -2.07 10.48 -3.30
CA ASP A 63 -2.48 10.43 -4.70
C ASP A 63 -2.63 8.99 -5.18
N MET A 64 -1.69 8.11 -4.82
CA MET A 64 -1.77 6.68 -5.12
C MET A 64 -3.03 6.03 -4.51
N HIS A 65 -3.37 6.35 -3.26
CA HIS A 65 -4.51 5.77 -2.57
C HIS A 65 -5.86 6.23 -3.13
N PHE A 66 -5.98 7.51 -3.50
CA PHE A 66 -7.24 8.09 -3.99
C PHE A 66 -7.43 7.99 -5.50
N SER A 67 -6.42 7.53 -6.24
CA SER A 67 -6.54 7.24 -7.66
C SER A 67 -7.54 6.11 -7.91
N ARG A 68 -8.44 6.28 -8.89
CA ARG A 68 -9.44 5.26 -9.26
C ARG A 68 -8.87 4.17 -10.15
N SER A 69 -7.65 4.35 -10.66
CA SER A 69 -6.95 3.38 -11.49
C SER A 69 -5.44 3.59 -11.45
N ALA A 70 -4.69 2.55 -11.83
CA ALA A 70 -3.25 2.64 -12.02
C ALA A 70 -2.86 3.72 -13.07
N HIS A 71 -3.71 3.93 -14.09
CA HIS A 71 -3.49 4.97 -15.10
C HIS A 71 -3.61 6.39 -14.52
N GLU A 72 -4.63 6.63 -13.69
CA GLU A 72 -4.82 7.90 -12.99
C GLU A 72 -3.65 8.18 -12.05
N CYS A 73 -3.23 7.19 -11.27
CA CYS A 73 -2.05 7.29 -10.40
C CYS A 73 -0.78 7.64 -11.20
N ALA A 74 -0.53 6.94 -12.31
CA ALA A 74 0.63 7.21 -13.16
C ALA A 74 0.60 8.61 -13.79
N THR A 75 -0.60 9.14 -14.05
CA THR A 75 -0.78 10.49 -14.60
C THR A 75 -0.46 11.56 -13.56
N LEU A 76 -0.97 11.40 -12.33
CA LEU A 76 -0.67 12.29 -11.20
C LEU A 76 0.84 12.30 -10.88
N ALA A 77 1.47 11.13 -10.84
CA ALA A 77 2.90 11.01 -10.60
C ALA A 77 3.75 11.75 -11.67
N ARG A 78 3.33 11.71 -12.94
CA ARG A 78 4.03 12.41 -14.03
C ARG A 78 3.84 13.92 -13.96
N ALA A 79 2.64 14.40 -13.61
CA ALA A 79 2.37 15.83 -13.49
C ALA A 79 3.29 16.51 -12.46
N ARG A 80 3.54 15.85 -11.31
CA ARG A 80 4.42 16.37 -10.23
C ARG A 80 5.93 16.31 -10.51
N VAL A 81 6.34 15.64 -11.59
CA VAL A 81 7.75 15.67 -12.04
C VAL A 81 7.99 16.86 -12.97
N ALA A 82 6.92 17.42 -13.55
CA ALA A 82 6.99 18.59 -14.43
C ALA A 82 6.91 19.94 -13.69
N GLU A 83 6.62 19.92 -12.37
CA GLU A 83 6.69 21.06 -11.45
C GLU A 83 8.09 21.20 -10.83
#